data_AF-A0A2G9SJC2-F1
#
_entry.id   AF-A0A2G9SJC2-F1
#
_cell.length_a   1.000
_cell.length_b   1.000
_cell.length_c   1.000
_cell.angle_alpha   90.00
_cell.angle_beta   90.00
_cell.angle_gamma   90.00
#
_symmetry.space_group_name_H-M   'P 1'
#
loop_
_entity.id
_entity.type
_entity.pdbx_description
1 polymer ?
#
loop_
_entity_poly.entity_id
_entity_poly.type
_entity_poly.pdbx_seq_one_letter_code
_entity_poly.pdbx_strand_id
1 'polypeptide(L)' 'MVFVEMVEMVDILKRADYDGKYGLYPNVRKAKIMVKVVKSLQKNFGVRRSKDQLRKRWSDLKIGVRSV' A
#
# COMPACT_ATOMS: atom_id res chain seq x y z
N MET A 1 -9.54 -14.74 0.00
CA MET A 1 -10.30 -13.59 -0.55
C MET A 1 -9.30 -12.51 -0.97
N VAL A 2 -8.98 -12.37 -2.27
CA VAL A 2 -7.88 -11.49 -2.74
C VAL A 2 -8.33 -10.08 -3.14
N PHE A 3 -9.61 -9.89 -3.41
CA PHE A 3 -10.17 -8.61 -3.85
C PHE A 3 -10.31 -7.61 -2.69
N VAL A 4 -10.85 -8.07 -1.56
CA VAL A 4 -11.05 -7.23 -0.36
C VAL A 4 -9.71 -6.71 0.19
N GLU A 5 -8.68 -7.55 0.23
CA GLU A 5 -7.30 -7.14 0.58
C GLU A 5 -6.75 -6.03 -0.33
N MET A 6 -7.02 -6.09 -1.64
CA MET A 6 -6.55 -5.10 -2.60
C MET A 6 -7.30 -3.77 -2.44
N VAL A 7 -8.61 -3.82 -2.20
CA VAL A 7 -9.43 -2.62 -1.94
C VAL A 7 -8.95 -1.91 -0.68
N GLU A 8 -8.66 -2.66 0.39
CA GLU A 8 -8.16 -2.08 1.65
C GLU A 8 -6.76 -1.47 1.50
N MET A 9 -5.88 -2.06 0.68
CA MET A 9 -4.58 -1.46 0.36
C MET A 9 -4.70 -0.14 -0.40
N VAL A 10 -5.58 -0.11 -1.42
CA VAL A 10 -5.80 1.08 -2.25
C VAL A 10 -6.46 2.19 -1.43
N ASP A 11 -7.36 1.86 -0.51
CA ASP A 11 -7.96 2.81 0.42
C ASP A 11 -6.92 3.44 1.36
N ILE A 12 -6.07 2.63 1.99
CA ILE A 12 -4.98 3.10 2.86
C ILE A 12 -3.99 3.96 2.08
N LEU A 13 -3.69 3.60 0.83
CA LEU A 13 -2.83 4.40 -0.05
C LEU A 13 -3.48 5.76 -0.34
N LYS A 14 -4.73 5.79 -0.82
CA LYS A 14 -5.45 7.03 -1.11
C LYS A 14 -5.50 7.94 0.13
N ARG A 15 -5.75 7.36 1.30
CA ARG A 15 -5.79 8.06 2.58
C ARG A 15 -4.41 8.58 3.03
N ALA A 16 -3.33 7.91 2.63
CA ALA A 16 -1.96 8.35 2.88
C ALA A 16 -1.46 9.40 1.86
N ASP A 17 -1.93 9.36 0.61
CA ASP A 17 -1.64 10.35 -0.44
C ASP A 17 -2.41 11.66 -0.19
N TYR A 18 -3.67 11.60 0.25
CA TYR A 18 -4.50 12.78 0.58
C TYR A 18 -3.92 13.64 1.72
N ASP A 19 -3.07 13.07 2.56
CA ASP A 19 -2.47 13.78 3.70
C ASP A 19 -1.52 14.91 3.26
N GLY A 20 -1.11 14.98 1.97
CA GLY A 20 -0.69 16.19 1.25
C GLY A 20 0.47 17.04 1.80
N LYS A 21 1.00 16.76 3.00
CA LYS A 21 1.67 17.78 3.81
C LYS A 21 3.20 17.77 3.84
N TYR A 22 3.91 16.79 3.28
CA TYR A 22 5.34 16.65 3.63
C TYR A 22 6.30 16.25 2.51
N GLY A 23 7.16 17.20 2.17
CA GLY A 23 8.30 17.09 1.25
C GLY A 23 9.58 16.53 1.88
N LEU A 24 9.54 15.35 2.51
CA LEU A 24 10.76 14.62 2.87
C LEU A 24 10.80 13.24 2.22
N TYR A 25 11.76 13.08 1.30
CA TYR A 25 12.27 11.88 0.65
C TYR A 25 11.27 10.75 0.28
N PRO A 26 11.00 10.52 -1.02
CA PRO A 26 9.98 9.58 -1.50
C PRO A 26 10.20 8.11 -1.10
N ASN A 27 11.42 7.69 -0.77
CA ASN A 27 11.70 6.31 -0.37
C ASN A 27 11.26 5.97 1.07
N VAL A 28 11.42 6.90 2.01
CA VAL A 28 11.06 6.67 3.42
C VAL A 28 9.54 6.62 3.61
N ARG A 29 8.81 7.44 2.84
CA ARG A 29 7.33 7.43 2.80
C ARG A 29 6.75 6.13 2.26
N LYS A 30 7.30 5.59 1.17
CA LYS A 30 6.87 4.29 0.62
C LYS A 30 6.99 3.17 1.66
N ALA A 31 8.08 3.16 2.43
CA ALA A 31 8.27 2.19 3.51
C ALA A 31 7.23 2.36 4.64
N LYS A 32 6.95 3.60 5.06
CA LYS A 32 5.97 3.89 6.11
C LYS A 32 4.52 3.54 5.71
N ILE A 33 4.16 3.77 4.44
CA ILE A 33 2.86 3.36 3.88
C ILE A 33 2.75 1.84 3.83
N MET A 34 3.80 1.13 3.41
CA MET A 34 3.81 -0.33 3.43
C MET A 34 3.66 -0.90 4.83
N VAL A 35 4.27 -0.29 5.84
CA VAL A 35 4.11 -0.74 7.22
C VAL A 35 2.66 -0.58 7.69
N LYS A 36 1.97 0.52 7.32
CA LYS A 36 0.54 0.69 7.61
C LYS A 36 -0.33 -0.36 6.91
N VAL A 37 -0.04 -0.64 5.64
CA VAL A 37 -0.71 -1.67 4.83
C VAL A 37 -0.55 -3.07 5.46
N VAL A 38 0.69 -3.48 5.76
CA VAL A 38 0.98 -4.78 6.40
C VAL A 38 0.24 -4.91 7.73
N LYS A 39 0.29 -3.86 8.56
CA LYS A 39 -0.35 -3.87 9.88
C LYS A 39 -1.88 -3.96 9.79
N SER A 40 -2.48 -3.33 8.79
CA SER A 40 -3.92 -3.41 8.52
C SER A 40 -4.35 -4.79 8.06
N LEU A 41 -3.65 -5.36 7.07
CA LEU A 41 -3.93 -6.70 6.56
C LEU A 41 -3.81 -7.77 7.64
N GLN A 42 -2.78 -7.67 8.49
CA GLN A 42 -2.59 -8.60 9.58
C GLN A 42 -3.71 -8.47 10.63
N LYS A 43 -4.21 -7.26 10.89
CA LYS A 43 -5.24 -7.02 11.91
C LYS A 43 -6.66 -7.37 11.43
N ASN A 44 -7.01 -7.05 10.18
CA ASN A 44 -8.35 -7.24 9.64
C ASN A 44 -8.56 -8.60 8.99
N PHE A 45 -7.53 -9.19 8.38
CA PHE A 45 -7.64 -10.48 7.69
C PHE A 45 -6.84 -11.61 8.33
N GLY A 46 -6.00 -11.33 9.33
CA GLY A 46 -5.06 -12.32 9.87
C GLY A 46 -4.01 -12.78 8.84
N VAL A 47 -3.88 -12.05 7.73
CA VAL A 47 -3.09 -12.50 6.59
C VAL A 47 -1.63 -12.13 6.80
N ARG A 48 -0.80 -13.17 6.99
CA ARG A 48 0.65 -13.05 7.15
C ARG A 48 1.35 -13.00 5.79
N ARG A 49 1.20 -11.88 5.07
CA ARG A 49 1.90 -11.64 3.79
C ARG A 49 3.24 -10.94 4.03
N SER A 50 4.25 -11.38 3.28
CA SER A 50 5.58 -10.76 3.27
C SER A 50 5.52 -9.35 2.65
N LYS A 51 6.31 -8.43 3.21
CA LYS A 51 6.49 -7.06 2.69
C LYS A 51 6.89 -7.06 1.21
N ASP A 52 7.61 -8.08 0.75
CA ASP A 52 8.07 -8.20 -0.64
C ASP A 52 6.98 -8.68 -1.60
N GLN A 53 6.04 -9.52 -1.14
CA GLN A 53 4.86 -9.88 -1.95
C GLN A 53 3.94 -8.68 -2.14
N LEU A 54 3.81 -7.83 -1.13
CA LEU A 54 3.04 -6.59 -1.20
C LEU A 54 3.73 -5.57 -2.12
N ARG A 55 5.07 -5.49 -2.10
CA ARG A 55 5.85 -4.69 -3.06
C ARG A 55 5.60 -5.09 -4.50
N LYS A 56 5.56 -6.38 -4.80
CA LYS A 56 5.30 -6.88 -6.16
C LYS A 56 3.90 -6.47 -6.63
N ARG A 57 2.87 -6.77 -5.83
CA ARG A 57 1.48 -6.34 -6.11
C ARG A 57 1.33 -4.82 -6.26
N TRP A 58 2.09 -4.06 -5.47
CA TRP A 58 2.09 -2.61 -5.55
C TRP A 58 2.67 -2.08 -6.86
N SER A 59 3.75 -2.69 -7.35
CA SER A 59 4.32 -2.37 -8.65
C SER A 59 3.32 -2.68 -9.77
N ASP A 60 2.62 -3.81 -9.69
CA ASP A 60 1.58 -4.19 -10.65
C ASP A 60 0.42 -3.17 -10.65
N LEU A 61 -0.01 -2.71 -9.47
CA LEU A 61 -1.05 -1.69 -9.31
C LEU A 61 -0.64 -0.31 -9.85
N LYS A 62 0.65 0.08 -9.72
CA LYS A 62 1.14 1.36 -10.24
C LYS A 62 1.37 1.38 -11.74
N ILE A 63 1.72 0.26 -12.36
CA ILE A 63 1.95 0.18 -13.81
C ILE A 63 0.67 0.54 -14.58
N GLY A 64 -0.51 0.21 -14.06
CA GLY A 64 -1.80 0.63 -14.62
C GLY A 64 -2.18 2.10 -14.43
N VAL A 65 -1.51 2.83 -13.53
CA VAL A 65 -1.81 4.25 -13.21
C VAL A 65 -0.84 5.22 -13.91
N ARG A 66 0.25 4.71 -14.52
CA ARG A 66 1.29 5.54 -15.18
C ARG A 66 1.20 5.55 -16.71
N SER A 67 0.33 4.73 -17.32
CA SER A 67 -0.01 4.78 -18.75
C SER A 67 -1.36 5.48 -18.96
N VAL A 68 -1.41 6.79 -18.67
CA VAL A 68 -2.38 7.76 -19.20
C VAL A 68 -1.79 9.15 -19.06
#